data_AF-A0A532DQ91-F1
#
_entry.id   AF-A0A532DQ91-F1
#
_cell.length_a   1.000
_cell.length_b   1.000
_cell.length_c   1.000
_cell.angle_alpha   90.00
_cell.angle_beta   90.00
_cell.angle_gamma   90.00
#
_symmetry.space_group_name_H-M   'P 1'
#
loop_
_entity.id
_entity.type
_entity.pdbx_description
1 polymer ?
#
loop_
_entity_poly.entity_id
_entity_poly.type
_entity_poly.pdbx_seq_one_letter_code
_entity_poly.pdbx_strand_id
1 'polypeptide(L)'
;MATLHYASGGSATEIATAGFNLADVQYVSLVNALPDGMKGLVYLNEHEGVTASFIEKMTPFLGNPNVFGFYLVDEPDPTGRWGTYATAENLKAESDWIHEHFPGAKTFITMMNMGSPTNPDFTNTYNPANTHIDYFGIDPYPVRTGTDTVDYDMIDRAVAA
;
A
#
# COMPACT_ATOMS: atom_id res chain seq x y z
N MET A 1 19.52 -5.45 8.57
CA MET A 1 18.42 -4.51 8.89
C MET A 1 17.48 -5.20 9.87
N ALA A 2 16.82 -4.47 10.76
CA ALA A 2 15.76 -5.02 11.59
C ALA A 2 14.54 -5.39 10.73
N THR A 3 13.79 -6.40 11.14
CA THR A 3 12.50 -6.73 10.52
C THR A 3 11.52 -5.58 10.73
N LEU A 4 10.80 -5.19 9.67
CA LEU A 4 9.78 -4.15 9.73
C LEU A 4 8.40 -4.77 9.99
N HIS A 5 7.64 -4.17 10.90
CA HIS A 5 6.30 -4.54 11.33
C HIS A 5 5.37 -3.36 11.04
N TYR A 6 4.44 -3.57 10.11
CA TYR A 6 3.53 -2.55 9.58
C TYR A 6 2.31 -2.33 10.47
N ALA A 7 1.91 -1.06 10.63
CA ALA A 7 0.61 -0.68 11.20
C ALA A 7 -0.07 0.35 10.29
N SER A 8 -1.33 0.07 9.91
CA SER A 8 -2.16 0.91 9.04
C SER A 8 -2.88 2.07 9.75
N GLY A 9 -2.54 2.37 11.00
CA GLY A 9 -3.18 3.44 11.76
C GLY A 9 -2.69 3.57 13.19
N GLY A 10 -3.19 4.60 13.89
CA GLY A 10 -2.73 5.03 15.21
C GLY A 10 -1.66 6.11 15.14
N SER A 11 -1.38 6.79 16.26
CA SER A 11 -0.28 7.75 16.31
C SER A 11 1.07 7.01 16.30
N ALA A 12 2.13 7.67 15.80
CA ALA A 12 3.46 7.09 15.73
C ALA A 12 3.97 6.59 17.10
N THR A 13 3.60 7.27 18.19
CA THR A 13 3.98 6.87 19.56
C THR A 13 3.23 5.62 20.02
N GLU A 14 1.93 5.51 19.72
CA GLU A 14 1.12 4.35 20.11
C GLU A 14 1.60 3.08 19.39
N ILE A 15 1.82 3.16 18.07
CA ILE A 15 2.26 1.98 17.32
C ILE A 15 3.69 1.57 17.67
N ALA A 16 4.58 2.53 17.96
CA ALA A 16 5.92 2.24 18.48
C ALA A 16 5.86 1.52 19.82
N THR A 17 4.99 1.97 20.73
CA THR A 17 4.79 1.35 22.05
C THR A 17 4.24 -0.08 21.90
N ALA A 18 3.41 -0.33 20.89
CA ALA A 18 2.91 -1.65 20.55
C ALA A 18 3.94 -2.56 19.84
N GLY A 19 5.14 -2.04 19.51
CA GLY A 19 6.23 -2.80 18.91
C GLY A 19 6.29 -2.76 17.37
N PHE A 20 5.42 -1.98 16.72
CA PHE A 20 5.51 -1.72 15.28
C PHE A 20 6.59 -0.69 14.97
N ASN A 21 7.20 -0.81 13.80
CA ASN A 21 8.29 0.09 13.37
C ASN A 21 8.19 0.49 11.89
N LEU A 22 7.08 0.19 11.23
CA LEU A 22 6.70 0.72 9.91
C LEU A 22 5.30 1.34 10.00
N ALA A 23 5.23 2.65 9.87
CA ALA A 23 4.00 3.42 10.00
C ALA A 23 3.38 3.75 8.64
N ASP A 24 2.07 3.59 8.50
CA ASP A 24 1.31 4.22 7.42
C ASP A 24 1.21 5.74 7.67
N VAL A 25 1.66 6.53 6.70
CA VAL A 25 1.76 7.99 6.79
C VAL A 25 1.41 8.63 5.44
N GLN A 26 0.98 9.88 5.45
CA GLN A 26 0.57 10.58 4.20
C GLN A 26 1.44 11.78 3.83
N TYR A 27 2.16 12.36 4.80
CA TYR A 27 2.86 13.64 4.61
C TYR A 27 4.29 13.58 5.12
N VAL A 28 5.18 14.37 4.52
CA VAL A 28 6.58 14.45 4.94
C VAL A 28 6.73 14.88 6.40
N SER A 29 5.81 15.71 6.91
CA SER A 29 5.78 16.10 8.32
C SER A 29 5.56 14.91 9.25
N LEU A 30 4.76 13.92 8.84
CA LEU A 30 4.55 12.69 9.60
C LEU A 30 5.78 11.79 9.55
N VAL A 31 6.41 11.64 8.38
CA VAL A 31 7.68 10.89 8.23
C VAL A 31 8.78 11.49 9.11
N ASN A 32 8.88 12.82 9.16
CA ASN A 32 9.86 13.54 9.97
C ASN A 32 9.57 13.47 11.48
N ALA A 33 8.31 13.23 11.86
CA ALA A 33 7.89 13.12 13.26
C ALA A 33 7.98 11.67 13.80
N LEU A 34 8.38 10.70 12.97
CA LEU A 34 8.51 9.32 13.40
C LEU A 34 9.58 9.17 14.48
N PRO A 35 9.31 8.39 15.55
CA PRO A 35 10.31 8.00 16.53
C PRO A 35 11.54 7.35 15.89
N ASP A 36 12.68 7.47 16.57
CA ASP A 36 13.94 6.88 16.12
C ASP A 36 13.79 5.37 15.83
N GLY A 37 14.34 4.93 14.69
CA GLY A 37 14.31 3.53 14.26
C GLY A 37 13.04 3.13 13.51
N MET A 38 12.00 3.97 13.47
CA MET A 38 10.82 3.73 12.63
C MET A 38 11.04 4.17 11.19
N LYS A 39 10.22 3.62 10.29
CA LYS A 39 10.11 4.06 8.89
C LYS A 39 8.66 4.35 8.52
N GLY A 40 8.47 5.16 7.48
CA GLY A 40 7.17 5.46 6.90
C GLY A 40 6.94 4.70 5.59
N LEU A 41 5.77 4.08 5.47
CA LEU A 41 5.17 3.71 4.19
C LEU A 41 4.20 4.83 3.81
N VAL A 42 4.52 5.58 2.75
CA VAL A 42 3.78 6.80 2.40
C VAL A 42 2.59 6.47 1.51
N TYR A 43 1.37 6.64 1.99
CA TYR A 43 0.16 6.51 1.18
C TYR A 43 -0.01 7.70 0.23
N LEU A 44 -0.03 7.40 -1.06
CA LEU A 44 -0.12 8.36 -2.14
C LEU A 44 -1.54 8.49 -2.68
N ASN A 45 -2.32 7.42 -2.78
CA ASN A 45 -3.58 7.44 -3.54
C ASN A 45 -3.42 7.97 -4.98
N GLU A 46 -2.35 7.57 -5.66
CA GLU A 46 -2.02 7.93 -7.05
C GLU A 46 -2.11 6.67 -7.93
N HIS A 47 -2.65 6.81 -9.14
CA HIS A 47 -2.90 5.69 -10.06
C HIS A 47 -3.04 6.14 -11.54
N GLU A 48 -2.75 7.41 -11.82
CA GLU A 48 -2.92 8.04 -13.13
C GLU A 48 -1.61 8.09 -13.94
N GLY A 49 -0.53 7.50 -13.42
CA GLY A 49 0.80 7.55 -13.99
C GLY A 49 1.62 8.70 -13.43
N VAL A 50 2.80 8.94 -14.02
CA VAL A 50 3.73 9.99 -13.59
C VAL A 50 3.27 11.36 -14.07
N THR A 51 2.21 11.87 -13.46
CA THR A 51 1.65 13.20 -13.71
C THR A 51 2.44 14.29 -12.98
N ALA A 52 2.15 15.56 -13.29
CA ALA A 52 2.74 16.68 -12.55
C ALA A 52 2.34 16.67 -11.07
N SER A 53 1.10 16.30 -10.75
CA SER A 53 0.62 16.19 -9.36
C SER A 53 1.31 15.05 -8.61
N PHE A 54 1.52 13.90 -9.27
CA PHE A 54 2.31 12.80 -8.71
C PHE A 54 3.72 13.28 -8.34
N ILE A 55 4.43 13.94 -9.27
CA ILE A 55 5.78 14.46 -9.01
C ILE A 55 5.79 15.48 -7.87
N GLU A 56 4.82 16.41 -7.84
CA GLU A 56 4.68 17.40 -6.77
C GLU A 56 4.48 16.74 -5.41
N LYS A 57 3.66 15.69 -5.34
CA LYS A 57 3.41 14.92 -4.12
C LYS A 57 4.64 14.14 -3.65
N MET A 58 5.42 13.61 -4.58
CA MET A 58 6.63 12.83 -4.30
C MET A 58 7.81 13.70 -3.86
N THR A 59 7.94 14.90 -4.43
CA THR A 59 9.10 15.80 -4.26
C THR A 59 9.49 16.03 -2.79
N PRO A 60 8.56 16.30 -1.86
CA PRO A 60 8.91 16.53 -0.45
C PRO A 60 9.63 15.37 0.24
N PHE A 61 9.52 14.15 -0.27
CA PHE A 61 10.11 12.95 0.34
C PHE A 61 11.54 12.67 -0.14
N LEU A 62 12.02 13.35 -1.20
CA LEU A 62 13.31 13.06 -1.83
C LEU A 62 14.46 13.11 -0.82
N GLY A 63 15.25 12.03 -0.79
CA GLY A 63 16.40 11.89 0.11
C GLY A 63 16.04 11.75 1.60
N ASN A 64 14.77 11.62 1.96
CA ASN A 64 14.36 11.43 3.35
C ASN A 64 14.72 10.00 3.82
N PRO A 65 15.64 9.84 4.78
CA PRO A 65 16.11 8.53 5.18
C PRO A 65 15.05 7.71 5.93
N ASN A 66 13.96 8.34 6.40
CA ASN A 66 12.89 7.66 7.13
C ASN A 66 11.81 7.08 6.20
N VAL A 67 11.88 7.31 4.89
CA VAL A 67 10.99 6.67 3.91
C VAL A 67 11.44 5.22 3.71
N PHE A 68 10.54 4.28 3.97
CA PHE A 68 10.71 2.88 3.54
C PHE A 68 10.19 2.68 2.12
N GLY A 69 9.07 3.31 1.78
CA GLY A 69 8.41 3.11 0.52
C GLY A 69 7.13 3.91 0.36
N PHE A 70 6.40 3.60 -0.70
CA PHE A 70 5.20 4.29 -1.14
C PHE A 70 4.08 3.29 -1.39
N TYR A 71 2.95 3.55 -0.76
CA TYR A 71 1.69 2.85 -0.99
C TYR A 71 0.91 3.62 -2.07
N LEU A 72 0.90 3.11 -3.30
CA LEU A 72 0.39 3.83 -4.47
C LEU A 72 -1.11 4.06 -4.37
N VAL A 73 -1.90 3.00 -4.29
CA VAL A 73 -3.36 3.06 -4.31
C VAL A 73 -3.97 1.85 -3.60
N ASP A 74 -5.09 2.09 -2.93
CA ASP A 74 -5.88 1.07 -2.21
C ASP A 74 -6.86 0.40 -3.17
N GLU A 75 -6.83 -0.93 -3.21
CA GLU A 75 -7.70 -1.81 -4.01
C GLU A 75 -8.01 -1.27 -5.43
N PRO A 76 -7.00 -1.03 -6.29
CA PRO A 76 -7.26 -0.58 -7.65
C PRO A 76 -8.05 -1.64 -8.44
N ASP A 77 -9.02 -1.17 -9.22
CA ASP A 77 -9.87 -1.99 -10.08
C ASP A 77 -9.28 -2.03 -11.50
N PRO A 78 -8.78 -3.19 -11.98
CA PRO A 78 -8.23 -3.30 -13.33
C PRO A 78 -9.30 -3.24 -14.44
N THR A 79 -10.59 -3.32 -14.08
CA THR A 79 -11.73 -3.29 -15.01
C THR A 79 -12.44 -1.93 -15.05
N GLY A 80 -12.26 -1.12 -14.01
CA GLY A 80 -12.90 0.19 -13.83
C GLY A 80 -14.42 0.13 -13.65
N ARG A 81 -14.95 -1.02 -13.23
CA ARG A 81 -16.39 -1.28 -13.11
C ARG A 81 -16.93 -1.02 -11.71
N TRP A 82 -16.11 -1.23 -10.68
CA TRP A 82 -16.51 -1.34 -9.29
C TRP A 82 -15.79 -0.36 -8.38
N GLY A 83 -14.56 0.03 -8.73
CA GLY A 83 -13.71 0.88 -7.90
C GLY A 83 -12.85 1.84 -8.70
N THR A 84 -11.78 2.30 -8.06
CA THR A 84 -10.79 3.20 -8.65
C THR A 84 -10.09 2.51 -9.82
N TYR A 85 -10.38 2.95 -11.04
CA TYR A 85 -9.76 2.37 -12.23
C TYR A 85 -8.26 2.72 -12.28
N ALA A 86 -7.40 1.71 -12.35
CA ALA A 86 -5.98 1.88 -12.58
C ALA A 86 -5.48 0.91 -13.66
N THR A 87 -4.72 1.41 -14.63
CA THR A 87 -4.07 0.52 -15.60
C THR A 87 -2.77 -0.04 -14.99
N ALA A 88 -2.40 -1.27 -15.37
CA ALA A 88 -1.09 -1.81 -15.00
C ALA A 88 0.05 -0.93 -15.55
N GLU A 89 -0.15 -0.28 -16.71
CA GLU A 89 0.82 0.64 -17.31
C GLU A 89 1.05 1.90 -16.46
N ASN A 90 -0.01 2.50 -15.92
CA ASN A 90 0.11 3.68 -15.06
C ASN A 90 0.83 3.34 -13.75
N LEU A 91 0.41 2.26 -13.09
CA LEU A 91 1.06 1.79 -11.86
C LEU A 91 2.52 1.40 -12.11
N LYS A 92 2.82 0.83 -13.28
CA LYS A 92 4.18 0.55 -13.72
C LYS A 92 5.01 1.82 -13.87
N ALA A 93 4.46 2.84 -14.53
CA ALA A 93 5.15 4.11 -14.71
C ALA A 93 5.47 4.79 -13.36
N GLU A 94 4.51 4.78 -12.43
CA GLU A 94 4.70 5.30 -11.07
C GLU A 94 5.78 4.51 -10.30
N SER A 95 5.71 3.17 -10.34
CA SER A 95 6.68 2.32 -9.65
C SER A 95 8.09 2.47 -10.21
N ASP A 96 8.24 2.50 -11.55
CA ASP A 96 9.54 2.72 -12.21
C ASP A 96 10.13 4.08 -11.84
N TRP A 97 9.31 5.13 -11.84
CA TRP A 97 9.77 6.48 -11.46
C TRP A 97 10.23 6.52 -10.01
N ILE A 98 9.51 5.85 -9.09
CA ILE A 98 9.91 5.73 -7.69
C ILE A 98 11.25 5.02 -7.56
N HIS A 99 11.45 3.88 -8.24
CA HIS A 99 12.72 3.15 -8.18
C HIS A 99 13.90 3.95 -8.74
N GLU A 100 13.68 4.80 -9.76
CA GLU A 100 14.68 5.69 -10.32
C GLU A 100 15.07 6.83 -9.36
N HIS A 101 14.09 7.44 -8.68
CA HIS A 101 14.29 8.67 -7.90
C HIS A 101 14.49 8.42 -6.39
N PHE A 102 14.07 7.26 -5.89
CA PHE A 102 14.19 6.85 -4.50
C PHE A 102 14.91 5.50 -4.40
N PRO A 103 16.25 5.49 -4.54
CA PRO A 103 17.02 4.25 -4.52
C PRO A 103 16.76 3.43 -3.25
N GLY A 104 16.22 2.22 -3.43
CA GLY A 104 15.93 1.28 -2.35
C GLY A 104 14.54 1.44 -1.70
N ALA A 105 13.76 2.46 -2.06
CA ALA A 105 12.37 2.56 -1.63
C ALA A 105 11.52 1.45 -2.25
N LYS A 106 10.49 1.04 -1.51
CA LYS A 106 9.56 -0.03 -1.91
C LYS A 106 8.24 0.53 -2.41
N THR A 107 7.63 -0.13 -3.38
CA THR A 107 6.26 0.19 -3.83
C THR A 107 5.28 -0.87 -3.36
N PHE A 108 4.07 -0.42 -3.01
CA PHE A 108 3.03 -1.27 -2.42
C PHE A 108 1.65 -0.87 -2.94
N ILE A 109 0.77 -1.86 -3.10
CA ILE A 109 -0.68 -1.68 -3.23
C ILE A 109 -1.39 -2.75 -2.39
N THR A 110 -2.62 -2.50 -1.97
CA THR A 110 -3.57 -3.59 -1.65
C THR A 110 -4.23 -4.05 -2.94
N MET A 111 -4.61 -5.32 -2.99
CA MET A 111 -5.20 -5.94 -4.17
C MET A 111 -6.71 -5.97 -4.03
N MET A 112 -7.43 -5.44 -5.02
CA MET A 112 -8.88 -5.61 -5.09
C MET A 112 -9.23 -7.09 -5.25
N ASN A 113 -10.11 -7.59 -4.39
CA ASN A 113 -10.68 -8.92 -4.57
C ASN A 113 -11.66 -8.92 -5.76
N MET A 114 -11.29 -9.55 -6.87
CA MET A 114 -12.13 -9.64 -8.08
C MET A 114 -13.16 -10.78 -8.02
N GLY A 115 -13.09 -11.62 -6.99
CA GLY A 115 -14.02 -12.70 -6.72
C GLY A 115 -15.12 -12.31 -5.75
N SER A 116 -15.40 -13.20 -4.82
CA SER A 116 -16.37 -12.96 -3.73
C SER A 116 -15.69 -13.12 -2.36
N PRO A 117 -16.29 -12.63 -1.26
CA PRO A 117 -15.77 -12.87 0.09
C PRO A 117 -15.55 -14.35 0.47
N THR A 118 -16.33 -15.25 -0.11
CA THR A 118 -16.26 -16.70 0.15
C THR A 118 -15.36 -17.45 -0.85
N ASN A 119 -15.05 -16.82 -1.98
CA ASN A 119 -14.17 -17.35 -3.02
C ASN A 119 -13.41 -16.17 -3.64
N PRO A 120 -12.40 -15.63 -2.93
CA PRO A 120 -11.61 -14.50 -3.41
C PRO A 120 -10.79 -14.90 -4.63
N ASP A 121 -10.49 -13.92 -5.48
CA ASP A 121 -9.66 -14.11 -6.67
C ASP A 121 -8.89 -12.82 -6.96
N PHE A 122 -7.57 -12.94 -6.98
CA PHE A 122 -6.64 -11.84 -7.32
C PHE A 122 -5.90 -12.11 -8.62
N THR A 123 -6.21 -13.21 -9.31
CA THR A 123 -5.53 -13.61 -10.55
C THR A 123 -5.90 -12.71 -11.72
N ASN A 124 -5.03 -12.66 -12.74
CA ASN A 124 -5.23 -11.84 -13.95
C ASN A 124 -5.43 -10.33 -13.69
N THR A 125 -4.90 -9.82 -12.57
CA THR A 125 -4.91 -8.39 -12.22
C THR A 125 -3.48 -7.80 -12.30
N TYR A 126 -2.94 -7.32 -11.20
CA TYR A 126 -1.60 -6.74 -11.05
C TYR A 126 -0.64 -7.79 -10.49
N ASN A 127 0.60 -7.76 -10.97
CA ASN A 127 1.68 -8.61 -10.48
C ASN A 127 3.03 -7.93 -10.75
N PRO A 128 4.15 -8.41 -10.17
CA PRO A 128 5.46 -7.79 -10.37
C PRO A 128 5.86 -7.67 -11.85
N ALA A 129 5.44 -8.60 -12.72
CA ALA A 129 5.85 -8.60 -14.12
C ALA A 129 5.15 -7.51 -14.96
N ASN A 130 3.92 -7.10 -14.60
CA ASN A 130 3.19 -6.07 -15.34
C ASN A 130 3.19 -4.69 -14.67
N THR A 131 3.47 -4.60 -13.36
CA THR A 131 3.46 -3.32 -12.61
C THR A 131 4.81 -2.93 -12.02
N HIS A 132 5.78 -3.84 -11.93
CA HIS A 132 7.04 -3.62 -11.22
C HIS A 132 6.89 -3.27 -9.73
N ILE A 133 5.71 -3.43 -9.15
CA ILE A 133 5.47 -3.17 -7.73
C ILE A 133 6.18 -4.23 -6.86
N ASP A 134 6.80 -3.81 -5.75
CA ASP A 134 7.55 -4.70 -4.87
C ASP A 134 6.67 -5.60 -3.99
N TYR A 135 5.59 -5.03 -3.43
CA TYR A 135 4.74 -5.71 -2.45
C TYR A 135 3.26 -5.56 -2.77
N PHE A 136 2.51 -6.63 -2.49
CA PHE A 136 1.06 -6.68 -2.69
C PHE A 136 0.42 -7.13 -1.39
N GLY A 137 -0.52 -6.32 -0.90
CA GLY A 137 -1.32 -6.61 0.27
C GLY A 137 -2.67 -7.20 -0.10
N ILE A 138 -3.26 -7.95 0.83
CA ILE A 138 -4.65 -8.35 0.80
C ILE A 138 -5.31 -7.83 2.08
N ASP A 139 -6.50 -7.26 1.97
CA ASP A 139 -7.22 -6.60 3.06
C ASP A 139 -8.61 -7.25 3.26
N PRO A 140 -8.68 -8.54 3.66
CA PRO A 140 -9.95 -9.17 3.94
C PRO A 140 -10.68 -8.44 5.09
N TYR A 141 -12.00 -8.29 4.95
CA TYR A 141 -12.90 -7.69 5.94
C TYR A 141 -13.71 -8.78 6.69
N PRO A 142 -13.14 -9.46 7.70
CA PRO A 142 -13.81 -10.53 8.46
C PRO A 142 -14.91 -9.99 9.39
N VAL A 143 -14.82 -8.71 9.78
CA VAL A 143 -15.82 -8.01 10.58
C VAL A 143 -16.51 -7.00 9.68
N ARG A 144 -17.81 -7.15 9.47
CA ARG A 144 -18.58 -6.31 8.55
C ARG A 144 -19.78 -5.69 9.24
N THR A 145 -20.05 -4.44 8.89
CA THR A 145 -21.29 -3.78 9.30
C THR A 145 -22.49 -4.50 8.70
N GLY A 146 -23.53 -4.75 9.51
CA GLY A 146 -24.76 -5.40 9.05
C GLY A 146 -24.75 -6.93 9.09
N THR A 147 -23.71 -7.55 9.67
CA THR A 147 -23.66 -8.99 9.96
C THR A 147 -23.46 -9.22 11.46
N ASP A 148 -24.17 -10.19 12.04
CA ASP A 148 -24.00 -10.57 13.45
C ASP A 148 -22.86 -11.59 13.67
N THR A 149 -22.26 -12.08 12.59
CA THR A 149 -21.21 -13.10 12.60
C THR A 149 -19.89 -12.54 12.11
N VAL A 150 -18.80 -12.80 12.83
CA VAL A 150 -17.44 -12.53 12.38
C VAL A 150 -16.89 -13.76 11.66
N ASP A 151 -16.33 -13.57 10.47
CA ASP A 151 -15.78 -14.63 9.62
C ASP A 151 -14.26 -14.50 9.53
N TYR A 152 -13.56 -14.92 10.59
CA TYR A 152 -12.09 -14.89 10.62
C TYR A 152 -11.45 -15.79 9.56
N ASP A 153 -12.13 -16.86 9.15
CA ASP A 153 -11.67 -17.76 8.08
C ASP A 153 -11.56 -17.05 6.72
N MET A 154 -12.16 -15.86 6.57
CA MET A 154 -11.96 -15.01 5.38
C MET A 154 -10.49 -14.65 5.17
N ILE A 155 -9.72 -14.51 6.26
CA ILE A 155 -8.29 -14.20 6.17
C ILE A 155 -7.55 -15.35 5.48
N ASP A 156 -7.75 -16.58 5.97
CA ASP A 156 -7.09 -17.76 5.40
C ASP A 156 -7.49 -17.99 3.93
N ARG A 157 -8.77 -17.74 3.60
CA ARG A 157 -9.24 -17.85 2.21
C ARG A 157 -8.60 -16.81 1.30
N ALA A 158 -8.43 -15.57 1.76
CA ALA A 158 -7.78 -14.53 0.96
C ALA A 158 -6.29 -14.81 0.77
N VAL A 159 -5.59 -15.32 1.79
CA VAL A 159 -4.16 -15.68 1.72
C VAL A 159 -3.92 -16.84 0.75
N ALA A 160 -4.86 -17.78 0.64
CA ALA A 160 -4.73 -18.97 -0.20
C ALA A 160 -5.11 -18.75 -1.68
N ALA A 161 -5.65 -17.58 -2.04
CA ALA A 161 -6.21 -17.27 -3.36
C ALA A 161 -5.21 -16.71 -4.38
#